data_AF-Q54004-F1
#
_entry.id   AF-Q54004-F1
#
_cell.length_a   1.000
_cell.length_b   1.000
_cell.length_c   1.000
_cell.angle_alpha   90.00
_cell.angle_beta   90.00
_cell.angle_gamma   90.00
#
_symmetry.space_group_name_H-M   'P 1'
#
loop_
_entity.id
_entity.type
_entity.pdbx_description
1 polymer ?
#
loop_
_entity_poly.entity_id
_entity_poly.type
_entity_poly.pdbx_seq_one_letter_code
_entity_poly.pdbx_strand_id
1 'polypeptide(L)'
;MKNELKVINLKFRTEILTYTPTLLTIFYIIFINLYLKNNWNYTSISQYTSSFNALSSLIIAITVYQVIHFEESIGHFNHILGKPKRNLWVYATLTYIFSNYLFCLLISTINFILMSQNLKLTLFYVISSSFMNIIIILLIFTISLFTKSIFSMVSGVVITIFNIYFGIEVLGDKSWYYIPITYSTRYTSMFINNSVPFLLTISIYIVSVVIIFTSLLLLVKKWSGRSVQD
;
A
#
# COMPACT_ATOMS: atom_id res chain seq x y z
N MET A 1 -14.60 7.94 -14.78
CA MET A 1 -13.47 8.07 -13.82
C MET A 1 -13.51 9.37 -13.05
N LYS A 2 -13.43 10.56 -13.69
CA LYS A 2 -13.41 11.87 -13.01
C LYS A 2 -14.60 12.10 -12.05
N ASN A 3 -15.81 11.75 -12.46
CA ASN A 3 -17.00 11.91 -11.63
C ASN A 3 -17.01 10.96 -10.42
N GLU A 4 -16.60 9.70 -10.62
CA GLU A 4 -16.52 8.70 -9.53
C GLU A 4 -15.46 9.11 -8.49
N LEU A 5 -14.28 9.54 -8.93
CA LEU A 5 -13.22 10.00 -8.04
C LEU A 5 -13.64 11.25 -7.25
N LYS A 6 -14.35 12.19 -7.90
CA LYS A 6 -14.90 13.37 -7.22
C LYS A 6 -15.89 12.98 -6.12
N VAL A 7 -16.77 12.01 -6.40
CA VAL A 7 -17.74 11.50 -5.42
C VAL A 7 -17.02 10.83 -4.25
N ILE A 8 -16.04 9.97 -4.50
CA ILE A 8 -15.24 9.32 -3.46
C ILE A 8 -14.52 10.36 -2.59
N ASN A 9 -13.85 11.34 -3.20
CA ASN A 9 -13.13 12.39 -2.48
C ASN A 9 -14.05 13.25 -1.61
N LEU A 10 -15.25 13.58 -2.10
CA LEU A 10 -16.22 14.37 -1.32
C LEU A 10 -16.75 13.59 -0.12
N LYS A 11 -16.97 12.28 -0.27
CA LYS A 11 -17.48 11.40 0.79
C LYS A 11 -16.52 11.30 1.96
N PHE A 12 -15.24 11.05 1.70
CA PHE A 12 -14.27 10.79 2.77
C PHE A 12 -13.64 12.06 3.36
N ARG A 13 -13.92 13.26 2.84
CA ARG A 13 -13.32 14.50 3.36
C ARG A 13 -13.75 14.84 4.80
N THR A 14 -14.92 14.38 5.24
CA THR A 14 -15.51 14.76 6.53
C THR A 14 -15.40 13.69 7.61
N GLU A 15 -14.91 12.49 7.27
CA GLU A 15 -14.79 11.40 8.22
C GLU A 15 -13.45 11.47 8.97
N ILE A 16 -13.50 11.40 10.30
CA ILE A 16 -12.31 11.39 11.17
C ILE A 16 -11.39 10.22 10.81
N LEU A 17 -11.97 9.08 10.44
CA LEU A 17 -11.24 7.89 10.04
C LEU A 17 -10.29 8.18 8.86
N THR A 18 -10.65 9.05 7.93
CA THR A 18 -9.82 9.43 6.78
C THR A 18 -8.43 9.96 7.15
N TYR A 19 -8.29 10.53 8.36
CA TYR A 19 -7.00 11.05 8.87
C TYR A 19 -6.18 9.98 9.61
N THR A 20 -6.70 8.77 9.82
CA THR A 20 -6.00 7.70 10.55
C THR A 20 -4.70 7.28 9.85
N PRO A 21 -4.65 7.08 8.51
CA PRO A 21 -3.40 6.74 7.82
C PRO A 21 -2.30 7.82 7.99
N THR A 22 -2.71 9.09 8.01
CA THR A 22 -1.77 10.21 8.18
C THR A 22 -1.28 10.31 9.61
N LEU A 23 -2.17 10.15 10.59
CA LEU A 23 -1.80 10.10 12.01
C LEU A 23 -0.84 8.93 12.29
N LEU A 24 -1.11 7.74 11.73
CA LEU A 24 -0.21 6.58 11.84
C LEU A 24 1.18 6.87 11.25
N THR A 25 1.23 7.60 10.13
CA THR A 25 2.49 8.01 9.50
C THR A 25 3.28 9.00 10.38
N ILE A 26 2.60 9.98 10.98
CA ILE A 26 3.23 10.93 11.90
C ILE A 26 3.74 10.19 13.14
N PHE A 27 2.92 9.30 13.70
CA PHE A 27 3.31 8.44 14.82
C PHE A 27 4.57 7.64 14.49
N TYR A 28 4.60 6.97 13.34
CA TYR A 28 5.79 6.28 12.86
C TYR A 28 7.03 7.17 12.83
N ILE A 29 6.93 8.37 12.25
CA ILE A 29 8.06 9.31 12.14
C ILE A 29 8.60 9.69 13.52
N ILE A 30 7.70 10.00 14.46
CA ILE A 30 8.10 10.36 15.84
C ILE A 30 8.88 9.21 16.47
N PHE A 31 8.34 7.99 16.43
CA PHE A 31 8.96 6.83 17.08
C PHE A 31 10.27 6.42 16.42
N ILE A 32 10.34 6.38 15.09
CA ILE A 32 11.57 5.99 14.40
C ILE A 32 12.67 7.03 14.57
N ASN A 33 12.34 8.33 14.61
CA ASN A 33 13.32 9.37 14.89
C ASN A 33 13.83 9.30 16.34
N LEU A 34 12.96 9.02 17.31
CA LEU A 34 13.38 8.78 18.69
C LEU A 34 14.30 7.57 18.82
N TYR A 35 14.03 6.52 18.04
CA TYR A 35 14.84 5.30 18.00
C TYR A 35 16.22 5.54 17.36
N LEU A 36 16.25 6.14 16.17
CA LEU A 36 17.48 6.40 15.40
C LEU A 36 18.31 7.58 15.95
N LYS A 37 17.68 8.48 16.71
CA LYS A 37 18.29 9.72 17.23
C LYS A 37 18.94 10.52 16.08
N ASN A 38 20.18 10.97 16.26
CA ASN A 38 20.94 11.70 15.25
C ASN A 38 21.82 10.80 14.37
N ASN A 39 21.69 9.47 14.45
CA ASN A 39 22.52 8.56 13.68
C ASN A 39 21.84 8.17 12.37
N TRP A 40 22.06 8.95 11.31
CA TRP A 40 21.50 8.72 9.97
C TRP A 40 22.53 8.13 9.00
N ASN A 41 23.27 7.13 9.46
CA ASN A 41 24.13 6.34 8.59
C ASN A 41 23.30 5.42 7.68
N TYR A 42 23.97 4.69 6.77
CA TYR A 42 23.30 3.81 5.81
C TYR A 42 22.46 2.70 6.45
N THR A 43 22.86 2.17 7.61
CA THR A 43 22.07 1.16 8.34
C THR A 43 20.77 1.76 8.87
N SER A 44 20.83 2.95 9.45
CA SER A 44 19.65 3.66 9.96
C SER A 44 18.70 4.08 8.83
N ILE A 45 19.24 4.53 7.70
CA ILE A 45 18.46 4.84 6.49
C ILE A 45 17.73 3.60 5.99
N SER A 46 18.42 2.46 5.95
CA SER A 46 17.82 1.17 5.57
C SER A 46 16.69 0.80 6.54
N GLN A 47 16.92 0.89 7.85
CA GLN A 47 15.90 0.61 8.87
C GLN A 47 14.70 1.53 8.74
N TYR A 48 14.90 2.84 8.54
CA TYR A 48 13.83 3.80 8.32
C TYR A 48 12.98 3.42 7.10
N THR A 49 13.60 3.28 5.93
CA THR A 49 12.85 3.06 4.69
C THR A 49 12.16 1.69 4.68
N SER A 50 12.81 0.65 5.21
CA SER A 50 12.24 -0.69 5.31
C SER A 50 11.09 -0.77 6.32
N SER A 51 11.20 -0.11 7.48
CA SER A 51 10.14 -0.07 8.50
C SER A 51 8.90 0.68 8.00
N PHE A 52 9.08 1.83 7.33
CA PHE A 52 7.95 2.53 6.71
C PHE A 52 7.26 1.66 5.67
N ASN A 53 8.02 0.99 4.80
CA ASN A 53 7.44 0.13 3.77
C ASN A 53 6.76 -1.12 4.34
N ALA A 54 7.21 -1.66 5.48
CA ALA A 54 6.48 -2.72 6.17
C ALA A 54 5.15 -2.20 6.75
N LEU A 55 5.19 -1.01 7.37
CA LEU A 55 4.01 -0.34 7.91
C LEU A 55 3.02 0.13 6.83
N SER A 56 3.50 0.35 5.61
CA SER A 56 2.66 0.79 4.48
C SER A 56 1.47 -0.13 4.24
N SER A 57 1.61 -1.43 4.54
CA SER A 57 0.53 -2.41 4.38
C SER A 57 -0.63 -2.13 5.34
N LEU A 58 -0.36 -1.67 6.56
CA LEU A 58 -1.38 -1.21 7.50
C LEU A 58 -2.01 0.12 7.06
N ILE A 59 -1.21 1.08 6.59
CA ILE A 59 -1.71 2.35 6.04
C ILE A 59 -2.71 2.08 4.90
N ILE A 60 -2.32 1.21 3.96
CA ILE A 60 -3.16 0.79 2.83
C ILE A 60 -4.42 0.07 3.34
N ALA A 61 -4.27 -0.86 4.28
CA ALA A 61 -5.38 -1.63 4.84
C ALA A 61 -6.46 -0.77 5.51
N ILE A 62 -6.05 0.28 6.24
CA ILE A 62 -6.97 1.24 6.85
C ILE A 62 -7.75 1.99 5.77
N THR A 63 -7.09 2.45 4.70
CA THR A 63 -7.79 3.14 3.61
C THR A 63 -8.72 2.19 2.86
N VAL A 64 -8.30 0.95 2.59
CA VAL A 64 -9.16 -0.06 1.96
C VAL A 64 -10.36 -0.39 2.86
N TYR A 65 -10.14 -0.51 4.18
CA TYR A 65 -11.20 -0.75 5.17
C TYR A 65 -12.29 0.30 5.02
N GLN A 66 -11.90 1.58 5.05
CA GLN A 66 -12.82 2.71 4.98
C GLN A 66 -13.65 2.69 3.71
N VAL A 67 -13.00 2.51 2.56
CA VAL A 67 -13.72 2.53 1.29
C VAL A 67 -14.67 1.36 1.17
N ILE A 68 -14.24 0.14 1.53
CA ILE A 68 -15.10 -1.04 1.44
C ILE A 68 -16.21 -0.98 2.48
N HIS A 69 -15.90 -0.64 3.74
CA HIS A 69 -16.90 -0.56 4.81
C HIS A 69 -17.99 0.47 4.52
N PHE A 70 -17.62 1.61 3.93
CA PHE A 70 -18.59 2.62 3.49
C PHE A 70 -19.54 2.07 2.41
N GLU A 71 -19.00 1.36 1.41
CA GLU A 71 -19.81 0.77 0.34
C GLU A 71 -20.67 -0.41 0.85
N GLU A 72 -20.23 -1.10 1.91
CA GLU A 72 -21.01 -2.11 2.65
C GLU A 72 -22.18 -1.49 3.43
N SER A 73 -21.89 -0.51 4.30
CA SER A 73 -22.82 -0.02 5.33
C SER A 73 -24.03 0.70 4.75
N ILE A 74 -23.90 1.27 3.56
CA ILE A 74 -24.97 2.02 2.88
C ILE A 74 -25.61 1.17 1.76
N GLY A 75 -25.24 -0.11 1.62
CA GLY A 75 -25.80 -1.00 0.59
C GLY A 75 -25.47 -0.58 -0.86
N HIS A 76 -24.48 0.30 -1.04
CA HIS A 76 -24.11 0.85 -2.35
C HIS A 76 -23.49 -0.19 -3.28
N PHE A 77 -23.09 -1.36 -2.78
CA PHE A 77 -22.70 -2.47 -3.66
C PHE A 77 -23.80 -2.82 -4.67
N ASN A 78 -25.08 -2.74 -4.29
CA ASN A 78 -26.18 -2.98 -5.21
C ASN A 78 -26.23 -1.91 -6.33
N HIS A 79 -25.92 -0.66 -6.01
CA HIS A 79 -25.80 0.41 -7.00
C HIS A 79 -24.56 0.20 -7.90
N ILE A 80 -23.45 -0.30 -7.37
CA ILE A 80 -22.26 -0.66 -8.17
C ILE A 80 -22.59 -1.79 -9.15
N LEU A 81 -23.38 -2.79 -8.74
CA LEU A 81 -23.82 -3.88 -9.61
C LEU A 81 -24.68 -3.40 -10.77
N GLY A 82 -25.50 -2.38 -10.55
CA GLY A 82 -26.33 -1.74 -11.59
C GLY A 82 -25.55 -0.88 -12.60
N LYS A 83 -24.26 -0.57 -12.34
CA LYS A 83 -23.48 0.28 -13.26
C LYS A 83 -23.05 -0.48 -14.52
N PRO A 84 -23.18 0.13 -15.72
CA PRO A 84 -22.79 -0.49 -16.98
C PRO A 84 -21.27 -0.69 -17.11
N LYS A 85 -20.46 0.09 -16.37
CA LYS A 85 -18.99 0.00 -16.37
C LYS A 85 -18.43 -0.07 -14.96
N ARG A 86 -18.58 -1.22 -14.30
CA ARG A 86 -18.08 -1.49 -12.94
C ARG A 86 -16.58 -1.24 -12.77
N ASN A 87 -15.80 -1.50 -13.83
CA ASN A 87 -14.35 -1.26 -13.83
C ASN A 87 -14.01 0.22 -13.57
N LEU A 88 -14.85 1.18 -13.99
CA LEU A 88 -14.60 2.61 -13.71
C LEU A 88 -14.62 2.93 -12.22
N TRP A 89 -15.45 2.23 -11.43
CA TRP A 89 -15.47 2.36 -9.98
C TRP A 89 -14.22 1.73 -9.37
N VAL A 90 -13.77 0.56 -9.86
CA VAL A 90 -12.52 -0.08 -9.43
C VAL A 90 -11.33 0.87 -9.66
N TYR A 91 -11.20 1.43 -10.85
CA TYR A 91 -10.13 2.40 -11.15
C TYR A 91 -10.19 3.62 -10.24
N ALA A 92 -11.38 4.20 -10.02
CA ALA A 92 -11.53 5.37 -9.15
C ALA A 92 -11.14 5.06 -7.69
N THR A 93 -11.56 3.90 -7.19
CA THR A 93 -11.27 3.44 -5.83
C THR A 93 -9.79 3.15 -5.62
N LEU A 94 -9.16 2.42 -6.54
CA LEU A 94 -7.73 2.15 -6.49
C LEU A 94 -6.90 3.43 -6.57
N THR A 95 -7.29 4.38 -7.43
CA THR A 95 -6.64 5.70 -7.52
C THR A 95 -6.76 6.47 -6.22
N TYR A 96 -7.91 6.43 -5.55
CA TYR A 96 -8.08 7.05 -4.23
C TYR A 96 -7.17 6.41 -3.17
N ILE A 97 -7.18 5.08 -3.06
CA ILE A 97 -6.31 4.35 -2.12
C ILE A 97 -4.84 4.67 -2.36
N PHE A 98 -4.41 4.63 -3.63
CA PHE A 98 -3.05 4.94 -4.02
C PHE A 98 -2.67 6.40 -3.71
N SER A 99 -3.58 7.35 -3.94
CA SER A 99 -3.33 8.77 -3.63
C SER A 99 -3.14 9.01 -2.14
N ASN A 100 -3.95 8.38 -1.29
CA ASN A 100 -3.79 8.45 0.18
C ASN A 100 -2.46 7.84 0.63
N TYR A 101 -2.08 6.69 0.06
CA TYR A 101 -0.78 6.08 0.32
C TYR A 101 0.38 7.01 -0.11
N LEU A 102 0.31 7.60 -1.31
CA LEU A 102 1.32 8.55 -1.79
C LEU A 102 1.44 9.78 -0.89
N PHE A 103 0.32 10.27 -0.35
CA PHE A 103 0.34 11.37 0.61
C PHE A 103 1.08 10.98 1.90
N CYS A 104 0.85 9.78 2.43
CA CYS A 104 1.60 9.25 3.58
C CYS A 104 3.08 9.07 3.25
N LEU A 105 3.41 8.54 2.07
CA LEU A 105 4.79 8.42 1.60
C LEU A 105 5.47 9.79 1.50
N LEU A 106 4.76 10.82 1.04
CA LEU A 106 5.27 12.19 0.96
C LEU A 106 5.63 12.74 2.35
N ILE A 107 4.77 12.55 3.36
CA ILE A 107 5.07 12.95 4.75
C ILE A 107 6.33 12.24 5.25
N SER A 108 6.42 10.91 5.05
CA SER A 108 7.61 10.12 5.38
C SER A 108 8.87 10.59 4.65
N THR A 109 8.72 11.01 3.39
CA THR A 109 9.81 11.51 2.55
C THR A 109 10.32 12.87 3.02
N ILE A 110 9.44 13.77 3.45
CA ILE A 110 9.85 15.07 4.01
C ILE A 110 10.79 14.86 5.20
N ASN A 111 10.40 14.00 6.15
CA ASN A 111 11.27 13.66 7.27
C ASN A 111 12.59 13.02 6.81
N PHE A 112 12.53 12.12 5.84
CA PHE A 112 13.72 11.46 5.29
C PHE A 112 14.71 12.45 4.66
N ILE A 113 14.23 13.44 3.91
CA ILE A 113 15.06 14.49 3.29
C ILE A 113 15.75 15.33 4.36
N LEU A 114 14.98 15.79 5.36
CA LEU A 114 15.48 16.66 6.43
C LEU A 114 16.62 15.99 7.20
N MET A 115 16.52 14.68 7.41
CA MET A 115 17.49 13.95 8.22
C MET A 115 18.67 13.38 7.42
N SER A 116 18.41 12.77 6.26
CA SER A 116 19.47 12.09 5.48
C SER A 116 20.27 13.03 4.59
N GLN A 117 19.69 14.17 4.19
CA GLN A 117 20.25 15.13 3.21
C GLN A 117 20.72 14.48 1.89
N ASN A 118 20.26 13.26 1.58
CA ASN A 118 20.72 12.50 0.41
C ASN A 118 19.61 12.41 -0.64
N LEU A 119 19.68 13.30 -1.64
CA LEU A 119 18.65 13.41 -2.68
C LEU A 119 18.57 12.16 -3.56
N LYS A 120 19.69 11.50 -3.86
CA LYS A 120 19.72 10.27 -4.67
C LYS A 120 18.96 9.13 -3.98
N LEU A 121 19.25 8.91 -2.70
CA LEU A 121 18.56 7.90 -1.90
C LEU A 121 17.08 8.24 -1.71
N THR A 122 16.77 9.52 -1.53
CA THR A 122 15.39 9.99 -1.39
C THR A 122 14.59 9.68 -2.65
N LEU A 123 15.10 10.06 -3.83
CA LEU A 123 14.41 9.80 -5.10
C LEU A 123 14.22 8.31 -5.32
N PHE A 124 15.25 7.51 -5.05
CA PHE A 124 15.16 6.06 -5.16
C PHE A 124 14.10 5.48 -4.20
N TYR A 125 14.07 5.93 -2.95
CA TYR A 125 13.08 5.53 -1.96
C TYR A 125 11.65 5.87 -2.41
N VAL A 126 11.41 7.09 -2.89
CA VAL A 126 10.08 7.51 -3.37
C VAL A 126 9.63 6.68 -4.55
N ILE A 127 10.49 6.50 -5.56
CA ILE A 127 10.15 5.76 -6.79
C ILE A 127 9.92 4.29 -6.47
N SER A 128 10.84 3.65 -5.73
CA SER A 128 10.69 2.24 -5.37
C SER A 128 9.48 1.99 -4.49
N SER A 129 9.23 2.81 -3.47
CA SER A 129 8.08 2.64 -2.56
C SER A 129 6.75 2.90 -3.25
N SER A 130 6.66 3.95 -4.07
CA SER A 130 5.45 4.24 -4.85
C SER A 130 5.12 3.13 -5.84
N PHE A 131 6.12 2.61 -6.56
CA PHE A 131 5.91 1.58 -7.54
C PHE A 131 5.64 0.21 -6.92
N MET A 132 6.46 -0.22 -5.95
CA MET A 132 6.46 -1.60 -5.42
C MET A 132 5.31 -1.90 -4.47
N ASN A 133 4.68 -0.88 -3.85
CA ASN A 133 3.52 -1.11 -2.98
C ASN A 133 2.19 -1.26 -3.73
N ILE A 134 2.17 -1.09 -5.06
CA ILE A 134 0.95 -1.31 -5.88
C ILE A 134 0.43 -2.74 -5.71
N ILE A 135 1.32 -3.74 -5.63
CA ILE A 135 0.89 -5.13 -5.42
C ILE A 135 0.16 -5.35 -4.10
N ILE A 136 0.59 -4.68 -3.03
CA ILE A 136 -0.03 -4.75 -1.70
C ILE A 136 -1.42 -4.11 -1.75
N ILE A 137 -1.55 -2.96 -2.42
CA ILE A 137 -2.84 -2.31 -2.66
C ILE A 137 -3.79 -3.25 -3.38
N LEU A 138 -3.35 -3.89 -4.47
CA LEU A 138 -4.18 -4.80 -5.24
C LEU A 138 -4.62 -6.02 -4.44
N LEU A 139 -3.71 -6.64 -3.69
CA LEU A 139 -4.02 -7.82 -2.87
C LEU A 139 -5.03 -7.50 -1.77
N ILE A 140 -4.75 -6.47 -0.95
CA ILE A 140 -5.62 -6.08 0.16
C ILE A 140 -6.98 -5.66 -0.38
N PHE A 141 -7.03 -4.85 -1.45
CA PHE A 141 -8.29 -4.44 -2.06
C PHE A 141 -9.10 -5.64 -2.58
N THR A 142 -8.46 -6.58 -3.28
CA THR A 142 -9.12 -7.77 -3.83
C THR A 142 -9.71 -8.64 -2.71
N ILE A 143 -8.92 -8.96 -1.69
CA ILE A 143 -9.37 -9.75 -0.54
C ILE A 143 -10.58 -9.08 0.11
N SER A 144 -10.48 -7.79 0.37
CA SER A 144 -11.52 -7.03 1.07
C SER A 144 -12.79 -6.91 0.26
N LEU A 145 -12.69 -6.71 -1.06
CA LEU A 145 -13.84 -6.57 -1.95
C LEU A 145 -14.70 -7.85 -1.99
N PHE A 146 -14.06 -9.02 -2.07
CA PHE A 146 -14.77 -10.29 -2.21
C PHE A 146 -15.14 -10.97 -0.89
N THR A 147 -14.65 -10.49 0.26
CA THR A 147 -14.96 -11.08 1.58
C THR A 147 -15.76 -10.11 2.45
N LYS A 148 -15.11 -9.33 3.30
CA LYS A 148 -15.65 -8.25 4.14
C LYS A 148 -14.59 -7.19 4.40
N SER A 149 -15.01 -5.97 4.72
CA SER A 149 -14.15 -4.83 5.04
C SER A 149 -13.12 -5.16 6.10
N ILE A 150 -13.52 -5.87 7.17
CA ILE A 150 -12.61 -6.27 8.26
C ILE A 150 -11.39 -7.07 7.79
N PHE A 151 -11.51 -7.84 6.70
CA PHE A 151 -10.39 -8.60 6.16
C PHE A 151 -9.32 -7.72 5.50
N SER A 152 -9.61 -6.44 5.22
CA SER A 152 -8.57 -5.48 4.85
C SER A 152 -7.60 -5.28 6.00
N MET A 153 -8.10 -5.11 7.22
CA MET A 153 -7.28 -4.92 8.42
C MET A 153 -6.49 -6.17 8.75
N VAL A 154 -7.14 -7.34 8.71
CA VAL A 154 -6.47 -8.64 8.93
C VAL A 154 -5.34 -8.85 7.91
N SER A 155 -5.61 -8.65 6.63
CA SER A 155 -4.59 -8.78 5.58
C SER A 155 -3.47 -7.74 5.72
N GLY A 156 -3.80 -6.50 6.11
CA GLY A 156 -2.82 -5.47 6.43
C GLY A 156 -1.85 -5.88 7.54
N VAL A 157 -2.38 -6.36 8.67
CA VAL A 157 -1.57 -6.85 9.80
C VAL A 157 -0.69 -8.01 9.37
N VAL A 158 -1.26 -9.02 8.69
CA VAL A 158 -0.52 -10.21 8.23
C VAL A 158 0.60 -9.82 7.27
N ILE A 159 0.33 -8.95 6.29
CA ILE A 159 1.34 -8.51 5.32
C ILE A 159 2.40 -7.64 6.00
N THR A 160 2.06 -6.81 6.97
CA THR A 160 3.06 -6.06 7.75
C THR A 160 3.98 -7.01 8.53
N ILE A 161 3.43 -7.97 9.26
CA ILE A 161 4.23 -8.98 9.99
C ILE A 161 5.12 -9.75 9.01
N PHE A 162 4.55 -10.20 7.89
CA PHE A 162 5.29 -10.88 6.84
C PHE A 162 6.44 -10.02 6.30
N ASN A 163 6.20 -8.74 6.04
CA ASN A 163 7.21 -7.81 5.54
C ASN A 163 8.28 -7.47 6.59
N ILE A 164 7.98 -7.55 7.88
CA ILE A 164 8.99 -7.45 8.94
C ILE A 164 9.91 -8.69 8.88
N TYR A 165 9.35 -9.90 8.93
CA TYR A 165 10.16 -11.12 8.95
C TYR A 165 10.94 -11.36 7.64
N PHE A 166 10.26 -11.29 6.49
CA PHE A 166 10.86 -11.61 5.20
C PHE A 166 11.48 -10.40 4.50
N GLY A 167 11.06 -9.19 4.83
CA GLY A 167 11.55 -7.95 4.24
C GLY A 167 12.61 -7.22 5.06
N ILE A 168 12.60 -7.33 6.38
CA ILE A 168 13.59 -6.68 7.26
C ILE A 168 14.57 -7.71 7.83
N GLU A 169 14.08 -8.72 8.56
CA GLU A 169 14.90 -9.60 9.41
C GLU A 169 15.64 -10.74 8.67
N VAL A 170 15.20 -11.11 7.45
CA VAL A 170 15.83 -12.15 6.60
C VAL A 170 15.76 -13.56 7.20
N LEU A 171 14.65 -14.25 6.97
CA LEU A 171 14.67 -15.71 6.80
C LEU A 171 14.96 -16.05 5.32
N GLY A 172 16.24 -16.27 4.99
CA GLY A 172 16.71 -16.80 3.71
C GLY A 172 17.27 -15.75 2.74
N ASP A 173 18.58 -15.82 2.49
CA ASP A 173 19.38 -14.79 1.79
C ASP A 173 18.96 -14.43 0.36
N LYS A 174 18.05 -15.18 -0.27
CA LYS A 174 17.63 -14.96 -1.68
C LYS A 174 16.17 -15.27 -1.97
N SER A 175 15.40 -15.76 -1.00
CA SER A 175 13.99 -16.13 -1.20
C SER A 175 13.13 -14.91 -1.53
N TRP A 176 13.48 -13.75 -0.98
CA TRP A 176 12.77 -12.50 -1.18
C TRP A 176 12.69 -12.08 -2.66
N TYR A 177 13.64 -12.47 -3.52
CA TYR A 177 13.63 -12.20 -4.97
C TYR A 177 12.41 -12.76 -5.69
N TYR A 178 11.72 -13.73 -5.09
CA TYR A 178 10.53 -14.35 -5.66
C TYR A 178 9.26 -13.87 -4.97
N ILE A 179 9.36 -12.92 -4.04
CA ILE A 179 8.26 -12.45 -3.19
C ILE A 179 8.06 -10.94 -3.39
N PRO A 180 7.33 -10.55 -4.45
CA PRO A 180 7.11 -9.15 -4.82
C PRO A 180 6.62 -8.22 -3.71
N ILE A 181 5.83 -8.73 -2.76
CA ILE A 181 5.30 -7.94 -1.65
C ILE A 181 6.39 -7.41 -0.71
N THR A 182 7.60 -7.99 -0.74
CA THR A 182 8.76 -7.55 0.05
C THR A 182 9.66 -6.56 -0.68
N TYR A 183 9.41 -6.26 -1.95
CA TYR A 183 10.36 -5.44 -2.74
C TYR A 183 10.48 -4.02 -2.20
N SER A 184 9.37 -3.41 -1.77
CA SER A 184 9.41 -2.05 -1.20
C SER A 184 10.27 -1.99 0.07
N THR A 185 10.24 -3.01 0.92
CA THR A 185 11.05 -3.05 2.16
C THR A 185 12.54 -3.29 1.90
N ARG A 186 12.89 -3.99 0.81
CA ARG A 186 14.26 -4.40 0.50
C ARG A 186 15.02 -3.45 -0.43
N TYR A 187 14.34 -2.76 -1.33
CA TYR A 187 15.04 -2.11 -2.46
C TYR A 187 16.00 -1.00 -2.03
N THR A 188 15.64 -0.17 -1.04
CA THR A 188 16.54 0.91 -0.58
C THR A 188 17.83 0.34 0.02
N SER A 189 17.74 -0.72 0.83
CA SER A 189 18.91 -1.34 1.44
C SER A 189 19.81 -2.00 0.39
N MET A 190 19.21 -2.65 -0.61
CA MET A 190 19.94 -3.23 -1.74
C MET A 190 20.61 -2.17 -2.61
N PHE A 191 19.98 -1.01 -2.78
CA PHE A 191 20.56 0.11 -3.51
C PHE A 191 21.77 0.71 -2.78
N ILE A 192 21.69 0.85 -1.46
CA ILE A 192 22.82 1.25 -0.61
C ILE A 192 23.97 0.25 -0.76
N ASN A 193 23.67 -1.03 -0.78
CA ASN A 193 24.65 -2.12 -0.88
C ASN A 193 25.09 -2.44 -2.32
N ASN A 194 24.67 -1.65 -3.33
CA ASN A 194 24.93 -1.89 -4.76
C ASN A 194 24.63 -3.32 -5.24
N SER A 195 23.58 -3.94 -4.70
CA SER A 195 23.23 -5.37 -4.93
C SER A 195 21.82 -5.57 -5.47
N VAL A 196 21.23 -4.54 -6.09
CA VAL A 196 19.87 -4.59 -6.66
C VAL A 196 19.84 -5.50 -7.90
N PRO A 197 19.14 -6.65 -7.89
CA PRO A 197 19.02 -7.51 -9.06
C PRO A 197 17.83 -7.05 -9.90
N PHE A 198 18.02 -5.91 -10.56
CA PHE A 198 16.96 -5.10 -11.15
C PHE A 198 16.09 -5.86 -12.18
N LEU A 199 16.71 -6.58 -13.12
CA LEU A 199 15.99 -7.20 -14.24
C LEU A 199 15.00 -8.26 -13.76
N LEU A 200 15.47 -9.27 -13.02
CA LEU A 200 14.65 -10.39 -12.60
C LEU A 200 13.48 -9.95 -11.71
N THR A 201 13.78 -9.15 -10.67
CA THR A 201 12.77 -8.75 -9.70
C THR A 201 11.72 -7.83 -10.32
N ILE A 202 12.10 -6.93 -11.23
CA ILE A 202 11.14 -6.07 -11.94
C ILE A 202 10.29 -6.88 -12.92
N SER A 203 10.87 -7.84 -13.64
CA SER A 203 10.09 -8.73 -14.51
C SER A 203 9.04 -9.50 -13.71
N ILE A 204 9.43 -10.12 -12.59
CA ILE A 204 8.49 -10.81 -11.69
C ILE A 204 7.43 -9.83 -11.16
N TYR A 205 7.83 -8.63 -10.78
CA TYR A 205 6.92 -7.60 -10.26
C TYR A 205 5.85 -7.22 -11.29
N ILE A 206 6.26 -6.83 -12.49
CA ILE A 206 5.35 -6.39 -13.56
C ILE A 206 4.38 -7.50 -13.92
N VAL A 207 4.87 -8.73 -14.09
CA VAL A 207 4.03 -9.90 -14.38
C VAL A 207 3.01 -10.10 -13.26
N SER A 208 3.43 -10.05 -12.00
CA SER A 208 2.54 -10.22 -10.85
C SER A 208 1.46 -9.14 -10.78
N VAL A 209 1.83 -7.87 -10.97
CA VAL A 209 0.88 -6.75 -10.98
C VAL A 209 -0.13 -6.90 -12.12
N VAL A 210 0.32 -7.22 -13.33
CA VAL A 210 -0.58 -7.40 -14.49
C VAL A 210 -1.54 -8.56 -14.25
N ILE A 211 -1.07 -9.70 -13.74
CA ILE A 211 -1.92 -10.87 -13.45
C ILE A 211 -2.97 -10.53 -12.39
N ILE A 212 -2.57 -9.96 -11.26
CA ILE A 212 -3.50 -9.63 -10.17
C ILE A 212 -4.51 -8.59 -10.64
N PHE A 213 -4.05 -7.56 -11.37
CA PHE A 213 -4.92 -6.49 -11.83
C PHE A 213 -5.94 -6.96 -12.87
N THR A 214 -5.52 -7.72 -13.86
CA THR A 214 -6.42 -8.30 -14.87
C THR A 214 -7.43 -9.25 -14.23
N SER A 215 -6.97 -10.09 -13.29
CA SER A 215 -7.84 -10.99 -12.52
C SER A 215 -8.90 -10.23 -11.74
N LEU A 216 -8.52 -9.15 -11.04
CA LEU A 216 -9.45 -8.28 -10.31
C LEU A 216 -10.53 -7.73 -11.25
N LEU A 217 -10.16 -7.19 -12.41
CA LEU A 217 -11.13 -6.64 -13.36
C LEU A 217 -12.09 -7.71 -13.90
N LEU A 218 -11.60 -8.92 -14.17
CA LEU A 218 -12.43 -10.04 -14.61
C LEU A 218 -13.41 -10.50 -13.51
N LEU A 219 -12.93 -10.60 -12.26
CA LEU A 219 -13.75 -10.98 -11.12
C LEU A 219 -14.86 -9.96 -10.89
N VAL A 220 -14.56 -8.65 -10.88
CA VAL A 220 -15.55 -7.59 -10.66
C VAL A 220 -16.61 -7.57 -11.77
N LYS A 221 -16.23 -7.87 -13.03
CA LYS A 221 -17.18 -7.96 -14.14
C LYS A 221 -18.22 -9.06 -13.91
N LYS A 222 -17.81 -10.21 -13.36
CA LYS A 222 -18.68 -11.37 -13.09
C LYS A 222 -19.29 -11.37 -11.69
N TRP A 223 -18.89 -10.43 -10.84
CA TRP A 223 -19.32 -10.39 -9.44
C TRP A 223 -20.81 -10.10 -9.32
N SER A 224 -21.54 -10.93 -8.58
CA SER A 224 -22.97 -10.77 -8.29
C SER A 224 -23.24 -9.93 -7.03
N GLY A 225 -22.20 -9.32 -6.46
CA GLY A 225 -22.29 -8.66 -5.15
C GLY A 225 -22.11 -9.65 -4.02
N ARG A 226 -22.50 -9.24 -2.82
CA ARG A 226 -22.52 -10.12 -1.65
C ARG A 226 -23.95 -10.41 -1.27
N SER A 227 -24.21 -11.65 -0.84
CA SER A 227 -25.44 -11.95 -0.10
C SER A 227 -25.41 -11.16 1.20
N VAL A 228 -26.24 -10.13 1.31
CA VAL A 228 -26.57 -9.54 2.61
C VAL A 228 -27.48 -10.57 3.28
N GLN A 229 -26.92 -11.33 4.22
CA GLN A 229 -27.78 -12.05 5.16
C GLN A 229 -28.20 -10.99 6.19
N ASP A 230 -29.49 -10.67 6.17
CA ASP A 230 -30.15 -9.82 7.16
C ASP A 230 -30.03 -10.43 8.57
#